data_AF-A0A2R4ZPZ0-F1
#
_entry.id   AF-A0A2R4ZPZ0-F1
#
_cell.length_a   1.000
_cell.length_b   1.000
_cell.length_c   1.000
_cell.angle_alpha   90.00
_cell.angle_beta   90.00
_cell.angle_gamma   90.00
#
_symmetry.space_group_name_H-M   'P 1'
#
loop_
_entity.id
_entity.type
_entity.pdbx_description
1 polymer ?
#
loop_
_entity_poly.entity_id
_entity_poly.type
_entity_poly.pdbx_seq_one_letter_code
_entity_poly.pdbx_strand_id
1 'polypeptide(L)' 'MNIRTRLLIFLASKGSKCATLSEILAFLKPYYNGKNLRIYALKILSKMARRREIRRSWIRVRKKKFRLYCVRLGE' A
#
# COMPACT_ATOMS: atom_id res chain seq x y z
N MET A 1 -15.40 -4.51 8.35
CA MET A 1 -14.64 -3.58 7.47
C MET A 1 -13.58 -4.32 6.67
N ASN A 2 -13.60 -4.26 5.34
CA ASN A 2 -12.70 -5.00 4.45
C ASN A 2 -11.25 -4.44 4.50
N ILE A 3 -10.24 -5.30 4.31
CA ILE A 3 -8.82 -4.93 4.31
C ILE A 3 -8.53 -3.86 3.25
N ARG A 4 -9.20 -3.89 2.10
CA ARG A 4 -9.10 -2.82 1.07
C ARG A 4 -9.43 -1.44 1.65
N THR A 5 -10.57 -1.30 2.31
CA THR A 5 -11.02 -0.03 2.91
C THR A 5 -10.06 0.43 4.01
N ARG A 6 -9.63 -0.51 4.87
CA ARG A 6 -8.59 -0.26 5.89
C ARG A 6 -7.31 0.30 5.28
N LEU A 7 -6.86 -0.27 4.16
CA LEU A 7 -5.65 0.15 3.48
C LEU A 7 -5.78 1.54 2.84
N LEU A 8 -6.94 1.84 2.24
CA LEU A 8 -7.24 3.17 1.71
C LEU A 8 -7.26 4.23 2.81
N ILE A 9 -7.93 3.96 3.94
CA ILE A 9 -7.95 4.85 5.09
C ILE A 9 -6.53 5.05 5.65
N PHE A 10 -5.77 3.97 5.82
CA PHE A 10 -4.38 4.03 6.28
C PHE A 10 -3.54 4.92 5.38
N LEU A 11 -3.60 4.72 4.07
CA LEU A 11 -2.86 5.56 3.13
C LEU A 11 -3.37 7.01 3.16
N ALA A 12 -4.68 7.25 3.20
CA ALA A 12 -5.27 8.59 3.24
C ALA A 12 -4.93 9.35 4.53
N SER A 13 -4.74 8.65 5.65
CA SER A 13 -4.34 9.24 6.94
C SER A 13 -2.89 9.70 6.98
N LYS A 14 -2.05 9.28 6.03
CA LYS A 14 -0.67 9.77 5.93
C LYS A 14 -0.64 11.14 5.28
N GLY A 15 0.20 12.04 5.82
CA GLY A 15 0.38 13.38 5.25
C GLY A 15 0.78 13.36 3.76
N SER A 16 1.59 12.40 3.34
CA SER A 16 1.98 12.21 1.92
C SER A 16 0.99 11.39 1.10
N LYS A 17 -0.04 10.82 1.72
CA LYS A 17 -1.00 9.87 1.13
C LYS A 17 -0.36 8.63 0.49
N CYS A 18 0.89 8.35 0.86
CA CYS A 18 1.73 7.31 0.29
C CYS A 18 2.35 6.44 1.39
N ALA A 19 2.59 5.17 1.08
CA ALA A 19 3.38 4.29 1.92
C ALA A 19 4.26 3.35 1.08
N THR A 20 5.35 2.89 1.70
CA THR A 20 6.20 1.82 1.18
C THR A 20 5.56 0.45 1.42
N LEU A 21 6.03 -0.57 0.72
CA LEU A 21 5.59 -1.94 0.97
C LEU A 21 5.81 -2.35 2.43
N SER A 22 6.96 -1.97 3.02
CA SER A 22 7.30 -2.32 4.41
C SER A 22 6.29 -1.77 5.42
N GLU A 23 5.88 -0.50 5.26
CA GLU A 23 4.88 0.12 6.12
C GLU A 23 3.51 -0.53 5.96
N ILE A 24 3.14 -0.89 4.73
CA ILE A 24 1.89 -1.60 4.44
C ILE A 24 1.89 -3.00 5.08
N LEU A 25 3.01 -3.72 5.03
CA LEU A 25 3.14 -5.02 5.69
C LEU A 25 3.04 -4.88 7.21
N ALA A 26 3.69 -3.88 7.80
CA ALA A 26 3.59 -3.60 9.23
C ALA A 26 2.13 -3.31 9.64
N PHE A 27 1.41 -2.51 8.85
CA PHE A 27 -0.01 -2.22 9.07
C PHE A 27 -0.90 -3.46 8.95
N LEU A 28 -0.64 -4.34 7.97
CA LEU A 28 -1.45 -5.53 7.72
C LEU A 28 -1.15 -6.70 8.66
N LYS A 29 0.02 -6.71 9.31
CA LYS A 29 0.46 -7.78 10.23
C LYS A 29 -0.58 -8.17 11.29
N PRO A 30 -1.19 -7.24 12.05
CA PRO A 30 -2.21 -7.60 13.05
C PRO A 30 -3.53 -8.10 12.45
N TYR A 31 -3.76 -7.92 11.16
CA TYR A 31 -5.00 -8.31 10.48
C TYR A 31 -4.85 -9.56 9.61
N TYR A 32 -3.70 -10.24 9.67
CA TYR A 32 -3.38 -11.36 8.80
C TYR A 32 -2.70 -12.51 9.56
N ASN A 33 -3.37 -13.66 9.61
CA ASN A 33 -2.88 -14.86 10.29
C ASN A 33 -2.32 -15.93 9.31
N GLY A 34 -2.12 -15.58 8.04
CA GLY A 34 -1.63 -16.53 7.03
C GLY A 34 -0.10 -16.63 6.97
N LYS A 35 0.40 -17.58 6.17
CA LYS A 35 1.85 -17.83 6.03
C LYS A 35 2.60 -16.78 5.21
N ASN A 36 1.93 -16.09 4.27
CA ASN A 36 2.60 -15.25 3.27
C ASN A 36 1.98 -13.85 3.12
N LEU A 37 2.16 -13.03 4.16
CA LEU A 37 1.63 -11.66 4.22
C LEU A 37 2.10 -10.81 3.03
N ARG A 38 3.34 -10.99 2.61
CA ARG A 38 3.93 -10.25 1.49
C ARG A 38 3.19 -10.50 0.18
N ILE A 39 2.94 -11.76 -0.16
CA ILE A 39 2.21 -12.13 -1.39
C ILE A 39 0.77 -11.62 -1.31
N TYR A 40 0.14 -11.75 -0.15
CA TYR A 40 -1.21 -11.27 0.09
C TYR A 40 -1.33 -9.75 -0.13
N ALA A 41 -0.45 -8.96 0.49
CA ALA A 41 -0.40 -7.52 0.31
C ALA A 41 -0.16 -7.13 -1.16
N LEU A 42 0.77 -7.79 -1.85
CA LEU A 42 1.06 -7.52 -3.27
C LEU A 42 -0.13 -7.82 -4.19
N LYS A 43 -0.90 -8.87 -3.91
CA LYS A 43 -2.15 -9.19 -4.64
C LYS A 43 -3.19 -8.09 -4.47
N ILE A 44 -3.39 -7.62 -3.23
CA ILE A 44 -4.33 -6.52 -2.93
C ILE A 44 -3.89 -5.24 -3.63
N LEU A 45 -2.63 -4.84 -3.47
CA LEU A 45 -2.09 -3.63 -4.07
C LEU A 45 -2.16 -3.67 -5.61
N SER A 46 -1.93 -4.84 -6.22
CA SER A 46 -2.08 -5.00 -7.67
C SER A 46 -3.53 -4.83 -8.11
N LYS A 47 -4.50 -5.37 -7.35
CA LYS A 47 -5.93 -5.21 -7.63
C LYS A 47 -6.37 -3.75 -7.48
N MET A 48 -5.93 -3.06 -6.42
CA MET A 48 -6.22 -1.64 -6.19
C MET A 48 -5.63 -0.75 -7.28
N ALA A 49 -4.40 -1.05 -7.73
CA ALA A 49 -3.78 -0.31 -8.83
C ALA A 49 -4.54 -0.48 -10.15
N ARG A 50 -5.02 -1.70 -10.46
CA ARG A 50 -5.86 -1.95 -11.65
C ARG A 50 -7.18 -1.18 -11.59
N ARG A 51 -7.75 -1.03 -10.40
CA ARG A 51 -8.97 -0.25 -10.11
C ARG A 51 -8.72 1.26 -10.03
N ARG A 52 -7.49 1.72 -10.32
CA ARG A 52 -7.06 3.13 -10.26
C ARG A 52 -7.19 3.79 -8.88
N GLU A 53 -7.34 3.02 -7.81
CA GLU A 53 -7.47 3.54 -6.44
C GLU A 53 -6.12 3.99 -5.86
N ILE A 54 -5.05 3.35 -6.32
CA ILE A 54 -3.68 3.69 -5.93
C ILE A 54 -2.79 3.83 -7.16
N ARG A 55 -1.81 4.72 -7.07
CA ARG A 55 -0.69 4.84 -8.00
C ARG A 55 0.54 4.17 -7.39
N ARG A 56 1.35 3.56 -8.26
CA ARG A 56 2.66 2.99 -7.89
C ARG A 56 3.74 3.86 -8.51
N SER A 57 4.66 4.34 -7.69
CA SER A 57 5.77 5.20 -8.14
C SER A 57 7.08 4.67 -7.59
N TRP A 58 8.13 4.74 -8.40
CA TRP A 58 9.49 4.45 -7.93
C TRP A 58 10.13 5.76 -7.47
N ILE A 59 10.73 5.74 -6.29
CA ILE A 59 11.54 6.82 -5.76
C ILE A 59 12.95 6.32 -5.53
N ARG A 60 13.93 7.22 -5.60
CA ARG A 60 15.32 6.90 -5.26
C ARG A 60 15.70 7.68 -4.00
N VAL A 61 16.13 6.96 -2.97
CA VAL A 61 16.62 7.54 -1.71
C VAL A 61 18.04 7.05 -1.49
N ARG A 62 19.01 7.96 -1.42
CA ARG A 62 20.43 7.67 -1.13
C ARG A 62 20.94 6.43 -1.90
N LYS A 63 20.75 6.45 -3.22
CA LYS A 63 21.10 5.40 -4.20
C LYS A 63 20.19 4.15 -4.26
N LYS A 64 19.32 3.89 -3.28
CA LYS A 64 18.36 2.76 -3.29
C LYS A 64 17.02 3.14 -3.90
N LYS A 65 16.43 2.24 -4.70
CA LYS A 65 15.09 2.41 -5.29
C LYS A 65 14.03 1.82 -4.35
N PHE A 66 12.99 2.59 -4.07
CA PHE A 66 11.84 2.18 -3.28
C PHE A 66 10.56 2.34 -4.10
N ARG A 67 9.61 1.43 -3.89
CA ARG A 67 8.28 1.52 -4.49
C ARG A 67 7.31 2.11 -3.48
N LEU A 68 6.75 3.25 -3.84
CA LEU A 68 5.65 3.87 -3.12
C LEU A 68 4.31 3.44 -3.71
N TYR A 69 3.33 3.36 -2.83
CA TYR A 69 1.92 3.11 -3.11
C TYR A 69 1.15 4.28 -2.55
N CYS A 70 0.57 5.09 -3.42
CA CYS A 70 -0.10 6.34 -3.07
C CYS A 70 -1.57 6.24 -3.42
N VAL A 71 -2.46 6.74 -2.56
CA VAL A 71 -3.88 6.84 -2.91
C VAL A 71 -4.05 7.87 -4.02
N ARG A 72 -4.83 7.50 -5.03
CA ARG A 72 -5.43 8.46 -5.95
C ARG A 72 -6.68 8.99 -5.27
N LEU A 73 -6.53 10.10 -4.57
CA LEU A 73 -7.69 10.95 -4.29
C LEU A 73 -7.94 11.70 -5.59
N GLY A 74 -9.17 11.65 -6.09
CA GLY A 74 -9.54 12.26 -7.37
C GLY A 74 -8.99 13.67 -7.49
N GLU A 75 -8.31 13.93 -8.60
CA GLU A 75 -8.49 15.19 -9.32
C GLU A 75 -9.95 15.29 -9.76
#